data_AF-A0AAP0WQF2-F1
#
_entry.id   AF-A0AAP0WQF2-F1
#
_cell.length_a   1.000
_cell.length_b   1.000
_cell.length_c   1.000
_cell.angle_alpha   90.00
_cell.angle_beta   90.00
_cell.angle_gamma   90.00
#
_symmetry.space_group_name_H-M   'P 1'
#
loop_
_entity.id
_entity.type
_entity.pdbx_description
1 polymer ?
#
loop_
_entity_poly.entity_id
_entity_poly.type
_entity_poly.pdbx_seq_one_letter_code
_entity_poly.pdbx_strand_id
1 'polypeptide(L)'
;MASTASLLVLMCFLTYCATTLQAYSSYLPTTSDPSNRVLNIVDSCWRTNWDWASNRKAIADCAIGFGKDAMGGKYGEIYEVTNPSDDPINPKPGTL
;
A
#
# COMPACT_ATOMS: atom_id res chain seq x y z
N MET A 1 43.65 -11.21 4.02
CA MET A 1 42.71 -11.26 5.17
C MET A 1 41.85 -10.00 5.08
N ALA A 2 40.57 -10.10 4.72
CA ALA A 2 39.70 -8.94 4.75
C ALA A 2 39.51 -8.51 6.20
N SER A 3 39.75 -7.23 6.51
CA SER A 3 39.49 -6.67 7.83
C SER A 3 38.00 -6.81 8.14
N THR A 4 37.65 -7.09 9.40
CA THR A 4 36.26 -7.10 9.88
C THR A 4 35.52 -5.79 9.53
N ALA A 5 36.25 -4.67 9.48
CA ALA A 5 35.72 -3.39 9.04
C ALA A 5 35.35 -3.38 7.54
N SER A 6 36.13 -4.04 6.69
CA SER A 6 35.84 -4.14 5.24
C SER A 6 34.60 -4.99 4.97
N LEU A 7 34.37 -6.06 5.74
CA LEU A 7 33.15 -6.86 5.65
C LEU A 7 31.91 -6.08 6.11
N LEU A 8 32.00 -5.29 7.19
CA LEU A 8 30.90 -4.46 7.67
C LEU A 8 30.48 -3.39 6.65
N VAL A 9 31.44 -2.71 6.02
CA VAL A 9 31.14 -1.69 5.00
C VAL A 9 30.46 -2.30 3.78
N LEU A 10 30.93 -3.47 3.32
CA LEU A 10 30.32 -4.17 2.19
C LEU A 10 28.88 -4.60 2.51
N MET A 11 28.63 -5.10 3.73
CA MET A 11 27.29 -5.48 4.17
C MET A 11 26.34 -4.27 4.23
N CYS A 12 26.79 -3.12 4.73
CA CYS A 12 26.01 -1.89 4.72
C CYS A 12 25.71 -1.38 3.28
N PHE A 13 26.67 -1.51 2.36
CA PHE A 13 26.46 -1.16 0.96
C PHE A 13 25.45 -2.08 0.28
N LEU A 14 25.52 -3.39 0.55
CA LEU A 14 24.59 -4.37 -0.01
C LEU A 14 23.16 -4.16 0.52
N THR A 15 22.98 -3.87 1.81
CA THR A 15 21.65 -3.57 2.37
C THR A 15 21.09 -2.24 1.85
N TYR A 16 21.92 -1.21 1.67
CA TYR A 16 21.52 0.04 1.04
C TYR A 16 21.14 -0.15 -0.45
N CYS A 17 21.92 -0.93 -1.19
CA CYS A 17 21.63 -1.24 -2.59
C CYS A 17 20.33 -2.06 -2.74
N ALA A 18 20.11 -3.04 -1.87
CA ALA A 18 18.89 -3.84 -1.86
C ALA A 18 17.64 -2.99 -1.55
N THR A 19 17.71 -2.08 -0.58
CA THR A 19 16.57 -1.20 -0.22
C THR A 19 16.23 -0.19 -1.32
N THR A 20 17.24 0.33 -2.02
CA THR A 20 17.05 1.24 -3.16
C THR A 20 16.50 0.53 -4.41
N LEU A 21 16.91 -0.71 -4.67
CA LEU A 21 16.33 -1.56 -5.73
C LEU A 21 14.86 -1.89 -5.46
N GLN A 22 14.51 -2.25 -4.22
CA GLN A 22 13.13 -2.51 -3.82
C GLN A 22 12.24 -1.27 -4.03
N ALA A 23 12.76 -0.09 -3.67
CA ALA A 23 12.08 1.17 -3.90
C ALA A 23 11.89 1.44 -5.41
N TYR A 24 12.93 1.32 -6.23
CA TYR A 24 12.83 1.52 -7.68
C TYR A 24 11.79 0.61 -8.34
N SER A 25 11.74 -0.67 -7.96
CA SER A 25 10.74 -1.61 -8.47
C SER A 25 9.31 -1.21 -8.11
N SER A 26 9.09 -0.61 -6.94
CA SER A 26 7.76 -0.11 -6.54
C SER A 26 7.35 1.18 -7.27
N TYR A 27 8.30 1.91 -7.85
CA TYR A 27 8.07 3.12 -8.64
C TYR A 27 7.92 2.86 -10.14
N LEU A 28 8.30 1.69 -10.64
CA LEU A 28 8.12 1.35 -12.04
C LEU A 28 6.63 1.14 -12.32
N PRO A 29 5.99 2.02 -13.12
CA PRO A 29 4.60 1.84 -13.45
C PRO A 29 4.48 0.67 -14.41
N THR A 30 3.71 -0.36 -14.04
CA THR A 30 3.20 -1.36 -14.98
C THR A 30 2.15 -0.69 -15.86
N THR A 31 2.62 0.09 -16.84
CA THR A 31 1.78 0.77 -17.82
C THR A 31 1.32 -0.24 -18.86
N SER A 32 0.27 -1.01 -18.53
CA SER A 32 -0.74 -1.51 -19.48
C SER A 32 -1.77 -2.34 -18.73
N ASP A 33 -2.81 -1.68 -18.22
CA ASP A 33 -4.10 -2.34 -18.00
C ASP A 33 -4.55 -2.93 -19.36
N PRO A 34 -5.03 -4.18 -19.44
CA PRO A 34 -5.65 -4.74 -20.64
C PRO A 34 -6.73 -3.84 -21.27
N SER A 35 -7.32 -2.91 -20.50
CA SER A 35 -8.30 -1.93 -20.97
C SER A 35 -7.72 -0.64 -21.57
N ASN A 36 -6.39 -0.54 -21.72
CA ASN A 36 -5.68 0.63 -22.26
C ASN A 36 -5.89 1.94 -21.47
N ARG A 37 -6.21 1.82 -20.17
CA ARG A 37 -6.29 2.97 -19.26
C ARG A 37 -4.94 3.26 -18.62
N VAL A 38 -4.51 4.50 -18.76
CA VAL A 38 -3.32 5.01 -18.06
C VAL A 38 -3.73 5.36 -16.62
N LEU A 39 -3.16 4.65 -15.65
CA LEU A 39 -3.35 4.86 -14.21
C LEU A 39 -2.06 5.39 -13.58
N ASN A 40 -2.19 6.16 -12.49
CA ASN A 40 -1.04 6.50 -11.66
C ASN A 40 -0.56 5.27 -10.86
N ILE A 41 0.62 5.34 -10.23
CA ILE A 41 1.24 4.21 -9.52
C ILE A 41 0.30 3.62 -8.45
N VAL A 42 -0.35 4.46 -7.64
CA VAL A 42 -1.27 4.00 -6.59
C VAL A 42 -2.46 3.26 -7.20
N ASP A 43 -3.13 3.86 -8.19
CA ASP A 43 -4.30 3.23 -8.81
C ASP A 43 -3.95 1.98 -9.62
N SER A 44 -2.78 1.94 -10.24
CA SER A 44 -2.30 0.77 -10.97
C SER A 44 -2.11 -0.46 -10.07
N CYS A 45 -1.83 -0.25 -8.77
CA CYS A 45 -1.61 -1.30 -7.79
C CYS A 45 -2.90 -2.00 -7.35
N TRP A 46 -4.01 -1.27 -7.13
CA TRP A 46 -5.25 -1.87 -6.63
C TRP A 46 -6.38 -1.95 -7.67
N ARG A 47 -6.45 -1.01 -8.61
CA ARG A 47 -7.62 -0.84 -9.49
C ARG A 47 -7.56 -1.67 -10.77
N THR A 48 -6.39 -2.22 -11.09
CA THR A 48 -6.19 -3.20 -12.17
C THR A 48 -6.77 -4.57 -11.82
N ASN A 49 -6.98 -4.87 -10.54
CA ASN A 49 -7.70 -6.06 -10.10
C ASN A 49 -9.20 -5.87 -10.34
N TRP A 50 -9.79 -6.62 -11.27
CA TRP A 50 -11.22 -6.50 -11.59
C TRP A 50 -12.14 -6.87 -10.42
N ASP A 51 -11.66 -7.66 -9.45
CA ASP A 51 -12.38 -8.03 -8.23
C ASP A 51 -12.02 -7.12 -7.03
N TRP A 52 -11.55 -5.89 -7.29
CA TRP A 52 -11.24 -4.90 -6.25
C TRP A 52 -12.40 -4.68 -5.28
N ALA A 53 -13.65 -4.83 -5.74
CA ALA A 53 -14.85 -4.62 -4.94
C ALA A 53 -15.00 -5.67 -3.82
N SER A 54 -14.55 -6.90 -4.07
CA SER A 54 -14.52 -7.98 -3.07
C SER A 54 -13.21 -7.97 -2.26
N ASN A 55 -12.17 -7.30 -2.75
CA ASN A 55 -10.87 -7.18 -2.08
C ASN A 55 -10.52 -5.73 -1.69
N ARG A 56 -11.44 -5.03 -1.04
CA ARG A 56 -11.30 -3.60 -0.68
C ARG A 56 -10.07 -3.29 0.18
N LYS A 57 -9.59 -4.27 0.94
CA LYS A 57 -8.43 -4.12 1.85
C LYS A 57 -7.09 -4.03 1.11
N ALA A 58 -7.01 -4.45 -0.15
CA ALA A 58 -5.77 -4.41 -0.94
C ALA A 58 -5.23 -2.98 -1.17
N ILE A 59 -6.10 -1.96 -1.16
CA ILE A 59 -5.66 -0.57 -1.33
C ILE A 59 -4.70 -0.10 -0.23
N ALA A 60 -4.74 -0.73 0.96
CA ALA A 60 -3.85 -0.43 2.07
C ALA A 60 -2.39 -0.78 1.78
N ASP A 61 -2.11 -1.61 0.77
CA ASP A 61 -0.75 -1.99 0.36
C ASP A 61 -0.21 -1.12 -0.77
N CYS A 62 -1.01 -0.20 -1.31
CA CYS A 62 -0.70 0.57 -2.51
C CYS A 62 -0.25 2.01 -2.22
N ALA A 63 -0.18 2.42 -0.96
CA ALA A 63 0.27 3.76 -0.59
C ALA A 63 1.77 3.95 -0.88
N ILE A 64 2.12 5.14 -1.38
CA ILE A 64 3.51 5.54 -1.69
C ILE A 64 3.86 6.87 -1.01
N GLY A 65 5.15 7.23 -1.00
CA GLY A 65 5.64 8.48 -0.40
C GLY A 65 5.75 8.41 1.12
N PHE A 66 5.61 9.55 1.81
CA PHE A 66 5.76 9.62 3.28
C PHE A 66 4.69 8.83 4.05
N GLY A 67 3.52 8.61 3.44
CA GLY A 67 2.41 7.87 4.04
C GLY A 67 2.37 6.38 3.68
N LYS A 68 3.42 5.81 3.07
CA LYS A 68 3.43 4.42 2.56
C LYS A 68 3.13 3.36 3.62
N ASP A 69 3.38 3.65 4.89
CA ASP A 69 3.16 2.72 6.00
C ASP A 69 1.73 2.81 6.59
N ALA A 70 0.85 3.64 6.01
CA ALA A 70 -0.54 3.77 6.45
C ALA A 70 -1.36 2.52 6.10
N MET A 71 -1.77 1.75 7.11
CA MET A 71 -2.55 0.52 6.91
C MET A 71 -4.06 0.70 7.11
N GLY A 72 -4.50 1.74 7.82
CA GLY A 72 -5.91 1.93 8.19
C GLY A 72 -6.52 0.68 8.83
N GLY A 73 -7.73 0.30 8.40
CA GLY A 73 -8.47 -0.88 8.87
C GLY A 73 -8.13 -2.20 8.17
N LYS A 74 -6.95 -2.34 7.53
CA LYS A 74 -6.58 -3.52 6.70
C LYS A 74 -6.89 -4.86 7.36
N TYR A 75 -6.61 -5.00 8.66
CA TYR A 75 -6.80 -6.24 9.42
C TYR A 75 -8.06 -6.26 10.28
N GLY A 76 -8.90 -5.22 10.21
CA GLY A 76 -10.17 -5.14 10.94
C GLY A 76 -11.35 -5.72 10.18
N GLU A 77 -12.49 -5.81 10.84
CA GLU A 77 -13.76 -6.20 10.21
C GLU A 77 -14.26 -5.12 9.25
N ILE A 78 -15.04 -5.53 8.24
CA ILE A 78 -15.75 -4.58 7.39
C ILE A 78 -17.01 -4.15 8.15
N TYR A 79 -17.17 -2.84 8.32
CA TYR A 79 -18.38 -2.23 8.87
C TYR A 79 -19.17 -1.57 7.75
N GLU A 80 -20.44 -1.95 7.61
CA GLU A 80 -21.35 -1.38 6.61
C GLU A 80 -22.25 -0.33 7.26
N VAL A 81 -22.23 0.88 6.70
CA VAL A 81 -23.12 1.96 7.11
C VAL A 81 -24.47 1.77 6.41
N THR A 82 -25.51 1.53 7.20
CA THR A 82 -26.88 1.31 6.71
C THR A 82 -27.85 2.42 7.12
N ASN A 83 -27.41 3.37 7.95
CA ASN A 83 -28.20 4.47 8.48
C ASN A 83 -27.46 5.81 8.32
N PRO A 84 -28.01 6.81 7.62
CA PRO A 84 -27.37 8.11 7.43
C PRO A 84 -27.60 9.11 8.58
N SER A 85 -28.31 8.72 9.64
CA SER A 85 -28.57 9.59 10.80
C SER A 85 -27.31 9.82 11.62
N ASP A 86 -27.21 10.99 12.26
CA ASP A 86 -26.10 11.35 13.14
C ASP A 86 -26.63 11.66 14.55
N ASP A 87 -26.05 11.00 15.55
CA ASP A 87 -26.23 11.31 16.97
C ASP A 87 -24.82 11.43 17.58
N PRO A 88 -24.31 12.65 17.77
CA PRO A 88 -22.93 12.87 18.19
C PRO A 88 -22.66 12.45 19.65
N ILE A 89 -23.72 12.21 20.45
CA ILE A 89 -23.59 11.80 21.85
C ILE A 89 -23.76 10.28 21.97
N ASN A 90 -24.72 9.69 21.25
CA ASN A 90 -25.05 8.26 21.32
C ASN A 90 -25.24 7.65 19.91
N PRO A 91 -24.17 7.46 19.12
CA PRO A 91 -24.27 6.87 17.80
C PRO A 91 -24.80 5.44 17.90
N LYS A 92 -25.65 5.05 16.94
CA LYS A 92 -26.28 3.73 16.93
C LYS A 92 -25.56 2.82 15.93
N PRO A 93 -25.45 1.51 16.18
CA PRO A 93 -24.98 0.58 15.15
C PRO A 93 -25.72 0.78 13.82
N GLY A 94 -24.97 0.77 12.72
CA GLY A 94 -25.42 1.11 11.38
C GLY A 94 -25.20 2.59 10.99
N THR A 95 -24.92 3.51 11.92
CA THR A 95 -24.45 4.88 11.58
C THR A 95 -22.95 4.89 11.33
N LEU A 96 -22.45 5.93 10.64
CA LEU A 96 -21.01 6.22 10.56
C LEU A 96 -20.47 6.61 11.95
#